data_AF-A0A6M8W8K5-F1
#
_entry.id   AF-A0A6M8W8K5-F1
#
_cell.length_a   1.000
_cell.length_b   1.000
_cell.length_c   1.000
_cell.angle_alpha   90.00
_cell.angle_beta   90.00
_cell.angle_gamma   90.00
#
_symmetry.space_group_name_H-M   'P 1'
#
loop_
_entity.id
_entity.type
_entity.pdbx_description
1 polymer ?
#
loop_
_entity_poly.entity_id
_entity_poly.type
_entity_poly.pdbx_seq_one_letter_code
_entity_poly.pdbx_strand_id
1 'polypeptide(L)'
;MKAKNLCITAGLCAGVASVAIAGDKPQLQKLDNAIEVTPQRIAKVRYENGTARIVSDWSDYNGGVSRAADVRVFDCFGDNDSDGFMDDTGGCFTASTSRWYFGTAYCNMFTTADHTVEDGTDLNAGFARVDFAWQWTCAGFGTETCLVAVFTQDSVPCELDSLDYSGWILDFGTLSCNPGGYYYTNVSLSTGTWPIPTGGTGSHILLYAQSATTSGALVLATCAQTMLWGTEYGGDNQKGTQVTEQFDDDLTVDGNHTTSECYTYSFGLCPDPLGAMVQFWGEAGTDPCDYANYNGDSTINTQDFLAFLNSWNNGEAMANCNGDSTVNTQDFLCFLNIWNACR
;
A
#
# COMPACT_ATOMS: atom_id res chain seq x y z
N MET A 1 -7.49 27.58 58.17
CA MET A 1 -6.74 27.54 56.89
C MET A 1 -6.00 26.20 56.83
N LYS A 2 -6.48 25.26 56.01
CA LYS A 2 -5.85 23.95 55.79
C LYS A 2 -5.30 23.93 54.36
N ALA A 3 -3.99 23.83 54.22
CA ALA A 3 -3.32 23.59 52.94
C ALA A 3 -3.51 22.12 52.54
N LYS A 4 -3.97 21.88 51.32
CA LYS A 4 -3.98 20.56 50.69
C LYS A 4 -2.85 20.51 49.66
N ASN A 5 -1.85 19.67 49.93
CA ASN A 5 -0.85 19.27 48.94
C ASN A 5 -1.48 18.27 47.99
N LEU A 6 -1.56 18.63 46.71
CA LEU A 6 -1.95 17.74 45.62
C LEU A 6 -0.65 17.31 44.92
N CYS A 7 -0.19 16.09 45.20
CA CYS A 7 0.85 15.45 44.41
C CYS A 7 0.23 14.95 43.10
N ILE A 8 0.64 15.54 41.98
CA ILE A 8 0.37 15.02 40.64
C ILE A 8 1.60 14.22 40.23
N THR A 9 1.43 12.90 40.12
CA THR A 9 2.45 11.99 39.59
C THR A 9 2.22 11.86 38.09
N ALA A 10 3.00 12.59 37.29
CA ALA A 10 3.02 12.42 35.84
C ALA A 10 3.89 11.20 35.50
N GLY A 11 3.27 10.09 35.10
CA GLY A 11 3.96 8.94 34.53
C GLY A 11 4.30 9.21 33.07
N LEU A 12 5.53 9.66 32.81
CA LEU A 12 6.09 9.69 31.46
C LEU A 12 6.56 8.26 31.12
N CYS A 13 5.74 7.51 30.37
CA CYS A 13 6.21 6.32 29.67
C CYS A 13 6.97 6.77 28.42
N ALA A 14 8.25 7.10 28.57
CA ALA A 14 9.17 7.22 27.44
C ALA A 14 9.56 5.79 27.01
N GLY A 15 8.82 5.23 26.05
CA GLY A 15 9.26 4.07 25.31
C GLY A 15 10.47 4.47 24.49
N VAL A 16 11.66 4.11 24.95
CA VAL A 16 12.88 4.26 24.16
C VAL A 16 12.83 3.16 23.11
N ALA A 17 12.40 3.49 21.90
CA ALA A 17 12.56 2.62 20.75
C ALA A 17 14.07 2.41 20.56
N SER A 18 14.57 1.24 20.95
CA SER A 18 15.92 0.83 20.66
C SER A 18 15.98 0.53 19.16
N VAL A 19 16.43 1.50 18.38
CA VAL A 19 16.79 1.28 16.97
C VAL A 19 18.01 0.35 17.00
N ALA A 20 17.79 -0.94 16.71
CA ALA A 20 18.88 -1.84 16.41
C ALA A 20 19.62 -1.26 15.20
N ILE A 21 20.95 -1.13 15.29
CA ILE A 21 21.77 -0.74 14.14
C ILE A 21 21.74 -1.95 13.20
N ALA A 22 20.75 -1.98 12.31
CA ALA A 22 20.66 -2.95 11.25
C ALA A 22 21.92 -2.83 10.35
N GLY A 23 22.36 -3.94 9.75
CA GLY A 23 23.59 -3.97 8.97
C GLY A 23 23.58 -2.94 7.83
N ASP A 24 24.77 -2.45 7.43
CA ASP A 24 24.87 -1.52 6.30
C ASP A 24 24.29 -2.18 5.03
N LYS A 25 23.27 -1.55 4.44
CA LYS A 25 22.73 -1.96 3.13
C LYS A 25 23.83 -1.86 2.06
N PRO A 26 23.77 -2.70 1.00
CA PRO A 26 24.64 -2.52 -0.16
C PRO A 26 24.50 -1.11 -0.76
N GLN A 27 25.52 -0.67 -1.48
CA GLN A 27 25.45 0.59 -2.19
C GLN A 27 24.33 0.54 -3.25
N LEU A 28 23.45 1.55 -3.24
CA LEU A 28 22.40 1.71 -4.23
C LEU A 28 22.98 1.90 -5.65
N GLN A 29 22.31 1.27 -6.59
CA GLN A 29 22.60 1.31 -8.01
C GLN A 29 21.35 1.78 -8.76
N LYS A 30 21.54 2.27 -9.99
CA LYS A 30 20.45 2.58 -10.90
C LYS A 30 20.33 1.47 -11.94
N LEU A 31 19.10 1.10 -12.27
CA LEU A 31 18.81 0.18 -13.37
C LEU A 31 17.78 0.80 -14.30
N ASP A 32 18.06 0.74 -15.60
CA ASP A 32 17.17 1.15 -16.67
C ASP A 32 16.45 -0.07 -17.28
N ASN A 33 15.64 0.17 -18.32
CA ASN A 33 14.93 -0.84 -19.09
C ASN A 33 13.82 -1.53 -18.27
N ALA A 34 12.73 -0.80 -18.03
CA ALA A 34 11.51 -1.39 -17.49
C ALA A 34 10.89 -2.38 -18.49
N ILE A 35 10.59 -3.59 -18.04
CA ILE A 35 9.97 -4.65 -18.85
C ILE A 35 8.57 -4.93 -18.28
N GLU A 36 7.55 -4.56 -19.05
CA GLU A 36 6.18 -4.82 -18.66
C GLU A 36 5.87 -6.31 -18.75
N VAL A 37 5.24 -6.84 -17.71
CA VAL A 37 4.68 -8.18 -17.68
C VAL A 37 3.25 -8.12 -17.16
N THR A 38 2.41 -9.03 -17.65
CA THR A 38 1.02 -9.16 -17.23
C THR A 38 0.82 -10.50 -16.53
N PRO A 39 0.11 -10.56 -15.40
CA PRO A 39 -0.24 -11.84 -14.79
C PRO A 39 -1.00 -12.72 -15.78
N GLN A 40 -0.74 -14.02 -15.77
CA GLN A 40 -1.50 -15.03 -16.51
C GLN A 40 -2.75 -15.44 -15.71
N ARG A 41 -2.62 -15.50 -14.39
CA ARG A 41 -3.67 -15.90 -13.46
C ARG A 41 -3.45 -15.33 -12.07
N ILE A 42 -4.52 -15.30 -11.28
CA ILE A 42 -4.54 -14.76 -9.93
C ILE A 42 -5.25 -15.72 -8.97
N ALA A 43 -4.92 -15.65 -7.69
CA ALA A 43 -5.62 -16.33 -6.62
C ALA A 43 -5.59 -15.49 -5.33
N LYS A 44 -6.46 -15.81 -4.37
CA LYS A 44 -6.38 -15.26 -3.02
C LYS A 44 -5.27 -15.95 -2.25
N VAL A 45 -4.52 -15.17 -1.49
CA VAL A 45 -3.45 -15.63 -0.60
C VAL A 45 -3.73 -15.10 0.81
N ARG A 46 -3.35 -15.87 1.82
CA ARG A 46 -3.40 -15.47 3.23
C ARG A 46 -2.03 -15.69 3.84
N TYR A 47 -1.52 -14.71 4.56
CA TYR A 47 -0.38 -14.91 5.45
C TYR A 47 -0.95 -15.29 6.81
N GLU A 48 -0.57 -16.46 7.32
CA GLU A 48 -1.02 -16.95 8.62
C GLU A 48 0.07 -17.80 9.25
N ASN A 49 0.33 -17.58 10.55
CA ASN A 49 1.34 -18.33 11.32
C ASN A 49 2.75 -18.29 10.69
N GLY A 50 3.17 -17.14 10.14
CA GLY A 50 4.50 -16.98 9.53
C GLY A 50 4.65 -17.68 8.18
N THR A 51 3.54 -17.91 7.45
CA THR A 51 3.60 -18.53 6.13
C THR A 51 2.48 -18.01 5.23
N ALA A 52 2.84 -17.54 4.04
CA ALA A 52 1.88 -17.24 2.98
C ALA A 52 1.35 -18.54 2.34
N ARG A 53 0.02 -18.63 2.19
CA ARG A 53 -0.68 -19.77 1.59
C ARG A 53 -1.73 -19.32 0.59
N ILE A 54 -1.80 -19.98 -0.55
CA ILE A 54 -2.89 -19.83 -1.51
C ILE A 54 -4.16 -20.45 -0.91
N VAL A 55 -5.24 -19.67 -0.84
CA VAL A 55 -6.51 -20.05 -0.17
C VAL A 55 -7.72 -20.06 -1.12
N SER A 56 -7.51 -19.82 -2.41
CA SER A 56 -8.54 -20.00 -3.44
C SER A 56 -8.01 -20.78 -4.64
N ASP A 57 -8.92 -21.23 -5.50
CA ASP A 57 -8.56 -21.67 -6.84
C ASP A 57 -7.97 -20.52 -7.65
N TRP A 58 -7.12 -20.87 -8.61
CA TRP A 58 -6.60 -19.95 -9.61
C TRP A 58 -7.69 -19.56 -10.60
N SER A 59 -7.70 -18.28 -10.98
CA SER A 59 -8.55 -17.73 -12.04
C SER A 59 -7.69 -17.04 -13.09
N ASP A 60 -8.03 -17.20 -14.37
CA ASP A 60 -7.33 -16.51 -15.46
C ASP A 60 -7.42 -14.99 -15.28
N TYR A 61 -6.29 -14.31 -15.49
CA TYR A 61 -6.25 -12.85 -15.45
C TYR A 61 -6.62 -12.30 -16.83
N ASN A 62 -7.82 -11.75 -16.95
CA ASN A 62 -8.35 -11.20 -18.20
C ASN A 62 -8.26 -9.67 -18.24
N GLY A 63 -7.18 -9.08 -17.70
CA GLY A 63 -7.02 -7.64 -17.44
C GLY A 63 -7.81 -6.73 -18.38
N GLY A 64 -8.67 -5.85 -17.83
CA GLY A 64 -9.62 -5.15 -18.69
C GLY A 64 -10.65 -4.24 -18.03
N VAL A 65 -10.46 -3.81 -16.79
CA VAL A 65 -11.27 -2.71 -16.25
C VAL A 65 -10.76 -1.39 -16.82
N SER A 66 -11.68 -0.55 -17.27
CA SER A 66 -11.35 0.79 -17.74
C SER A 66 -10.69 1.58 -16.60
N ARG A 67 -9.47 2.08 -16.84
CA ARG A 67 -8.71 2.91 -15.89
C ARG A 67 -9.37 4.27 -15.58
N ALA A 68 -10.52 4.58 -16.17
CA ALA A 68 -11.07 5.93 -16.19
C ALA A 68 -11.79 6.36 -14.90
N ALA A 69 -12.13 5.42 -14.02
CA ALA A 69 -12.87 5.72 -12.78
C ALA A 69 -11.98 5.75 -11.53
N ASP A 70 -10.83 5.07 -11.55
CA ASP A 70 -9.96 4.98 -10.39
C ASP A 70 -9.06 6.22 -10.30
N VAL A 71 -8.84 6.70 -9.09
CA VAL A 71 -7.84 7.73 -8.80
C VAL A 71 -6.65 7.09 -8.11
N ARG A 72 -5.46 7.63 -8.36
CA ARG A 72 -4.28 7.24 -7.62
C ARG A 72 -4.39 7.78 -6.20
N VAL A 73 -4.20 6.89 -5.23
CA VAL A 73 -4.36 7.21 -3.80
C VAL A 73 -3.04 7.03 -3.04
N PHE A 74 -2.08 6.28 -3.59
CA PHE A 74 -0.72 6.20 -3.08
C PHE A 74 0.26 6.03 -4.25
N ASP A 75 1.35 6.79 -4.26
CA ASP A 75 2.38 6.76 -5.31
C ASP A 75 3.80 6.69 -4.76
N CYS A 76 4.36 5.48 -4.72
CA CYS A 76 5.79 5.22 -4.60
C CYS A 76 6.29 4.51 -5.87
N PHE A 77 5.72 4.80 -7.05
CA PHE A 77 6.09 4.16 -8.32
C PHE A 77 6.74 5.14 -9.30
N GLY A 78 6.46 6.44 -9.12
CA GLY A 78 7.00 7.51 -9.96
C GLY A 78 6.28 7.58 -11.31
N ASP A 79 4.96 7.50 -11.24
CA ASP A 79 4.05 7.73 -12.36
C ASP A 79 3.58 9.18 -12.28
N ASN A 80 4.12 10.05 -13.12
CA ASN A 80 3.83 11.47 -13.01
C ASN A 80 2.49 11.83 -13.64
N ASP A 81 2.10 11.25 -14.77
CA ASP A 81 0.92 11.70 -15.53
C ASP A 81 -0.32 10.81 -15.39
N SER A 82 -0.27 9.83 -14.48
CA SER A 82 -1.35 8.88 -14.18
C SER A 82 -1.64 7.90 -15.32
N ASP A 83 -0.69 7.69 -16.23
CA ASP A 83 -0.83 6.74 -17.32
C ASP A 83 -0.46 5.30 -16.95
N GLY A 84 0.08 5.07 -15.74
CA GLY A 84 0.55 3.77 -15.26
C GLY A 84 1.99 3.42 -15.63
N PHE A 85 2.69 4.34 -16.30
CA PHE A 85 4.08 4.20 -16.67
C PHE A 85 4.96 5.06 -15.76
N MET A 86 6.21 4.65 -15.68
CA MET A 86 7.24 5.37 -14.94
C MET A 86 7.77 6.51 -15.81
N ASP A 87 7.35 7.74 -15.55
CA ASP A 87 7.68 8.90 -16.36
C ASP A 87 8.04 10.10 -15.48
N ASP A 88 9.30 10.21 -15.04
CA ASP A 88 9.71 11.25 -14.07
C ASP A 88 9.83 12.65 -14.70
N THR A 89 8.78 13.15 -15.34
CA THR A 89 8.71 14.47 -15.96
C THR A 89 8.64 15.55 -14.88
N GLY A 90 9.70 15.76 -14.08
CA GLY A 90 9.77 16.97 -13.23
C GLY A 90 10.68 17.03 -12.01
N GLY A 91 11.34 15.98 -11.53
CA GLY A 91 11.99 16.05 -10.20
C GLY A 91 13.37 15.41 -10.07
N CYS A 92 13.40 14.08 -9.99
CA CYS A 92 14.63 13.35 -9.63
C CYS A 92 15.45 12.87 -10.83
N PHE A 93 14.80 12.72 -11.98
CA PHE A 93 15.38 12.25 -13.22
C PHE A 93 14.84 13.11 -14.36
N THR A 94 15.64 13.28 -15.41
CA THR A 94 15.34 14.25 -16.47
C THR A 94 14.59 13.67 -17.67
N ALA A 95 14.34 12.34 -17.70
CA ALA A 95 13.42 11.59 -18.58
C ALA A 95 13.78 10.09 -18.66
N SER A 96 13.91 9.36 -17.54
CA SER A 96 14.29 7.93 -17.60
C SER A 96 13.39 7.03 -16.77
N THR A 97 13.23 5.79 -17.22
CA THR A 97 12.69 4.68 -16.42
C THR A 97 13.74 4.17 -15.41
N SER A 98 14.70 5.00 -15.00
CA SER A 98 15.77 4.57 -14.10
C SER A 98 15.19 4.40 -12.71
N ARG A 99 15.44 3.27 -12.07
CA ARG A 99 14.99 3.02 -10.68
C ARG A 99 16.13 2.56 -9.80
N TRP A 100 16.02 2.85 -8.50
CA TRP A 100 17.02 2.49 -7.50
C TRP A 100 16.86 1.03 -7.09
N TYR A 101 17.96 0.33 -6.79
CA TYR A 101 17.97 -1.02 -6.23
C TYR A 101 19.34 -1.33 -5.62
N PHE A 102 19.49 -2.45 -4.91
CA PHE A 102 20.73 -2.81 -4.20
C PHE A 102 21.71 -3.68 -5.02
N GLY A 103 21.51 -3.81 -6.34
CA GLY A 103 22.36 -4.66 -7.17
C GLY A 103 21.86 -6.11 -7.26
N THR A 104 22.28 -6.82 -8.31
CA THR A 104 21.84 -8.20 -8.58
C THR A 104 22.36 -9.24 -7.58
N ALA A 105 23.25 -8.87 -6.65
CA ALA A 105 23.72 -9.77 -5.59
C ALA A 105 22.86 -9.70 -4.32
N TYR A 106 21.97 -8.69 -4.23
CA TYR A 106 21.08 -8.50 -3.11
C TYR A 106 19.75 -9.22 -3.35
N CYS A 107 19.27 -9.91 -2.32
CA CYS A 107 18.01 -10.64 -2.34
C CYS A 107 17.18 -10.16 -1.14
N ASN A 108 15.97 -9.68 -1.42
CA ASN A 108 14.91 -9.38 -0.46
C ASN A 108 13.56 -9.88 -1.01
N MET A 109 13.10 -11.04 -0.54
CA MET A 109 11.98 -11.78 -1.13
C MET A 109 10.68 -11.46 -0.41
N PHE A 110 10.76 -10.70 0.68
CA PHE A 110 9.63 -10.28 1.48
C PHE A 110 9.93 -8.90 2.02
N THR A 111 9.20 -7.92 1.48
CA THR A 111 9.35 -6.51 1.81
C THR A 111 8.05 -5.98 2.39
N THR A 112 8.12 -5.23 3.49
CA THR A 112 6.99 -4.51 4.08
C THR A 112 7.33 -3.03 4.22
N ALA A 113 6.52 -2.15 3.62
CA ALA A 113 6.69 -0.70 3.71
C ALA A 113 5.38 -0.02 4.14
N ASP A 114 5.47 0.91 5.10
CA ASP A 114 4.31 1.67 5.55
C ASP A 114 4.03 2.87 4.67
N HIS A 115 2.74 3.14 4.51
CA HIS A 115 2.21 4.21 3.71
C HIS A 115 0.96 4.81 4.36
N THR A 116 0.64 6.03 3.96
CA THR A 116 -0.65 6.67 4.15
C THR A 116 -1.18 7.05 2.78
N VAL A 117 -2.42 6.70 2.48
CA VAL A 117 -3.08 7.10 1.24
C VAL A 117 -3.42 8.59 1.26
N GLU A 118 -3.72 9.17 0.10
CA GLU A 118 -4.13 10.57 -0.03
C GLU A 118 -5.42 10.85 0.76
N ASP A 119 -5.45 12.03 1.38
CA ASP A 119 -6.67 12.61 1.93
C ASP A 119 -7.81 12.60 0.90
N GLY A 120 -9.00 12.21 1.35
CA GLY A 120 -10.17 12.10 0.47
C GLY A 120 -10.21 10.82 -0.36
N THR A 121 -9.45 9.78 -0.02
CA THR A 121 -9.66 8.42 -0.56
C THR A 121 -10.90 7.76 0.06
N ASP A 122 -11.72 7.04 -0.71
CA ASP A 122 -12.79 6.20 -0.16
C ASP A 122 -12.19 4.92 0.42
N LEU A 123 -11.97 4.92 1.74
CA LEU A 123 -11.38 3.80 2.44
C LEU A 123 -12.25 2.53 2.38
N ASN A 124 -13.57 2.66 2.21
CA ASN A 124 -14.50 1.52 2.17
C ASN A 124 -14.56 0.88 0.79
N ALA A 125 -14.26 1.64 -0.26
CA ALA A 125 -14.20 1.13 -1.63
C ALA A 125 -13.06 0.11 -1.79
N GLY A 126 -11.97 0.23 -1.01
CA GLY A 126 -10.77 -0.57 -1.18
C GLY A 126 -9.96 -0.17 -2.43
N PHE A 127 -8.81 -0.79 -2.65
CA PHE A 127 -8.06 -0.57 -3.88
C PHE A 127 -8.63 -1.42 -5.03
N ALA A 128 -8.65 -0.82 -6.23
CA ALA A 128 -9.05 -1.45 -7.49
C ALA A 128 -7.84 -1.84 -8.35
N ARG A 129 -6.68 -1.21 -8.12
CA ARG A 129 -5.45 -1.45 -8.89
C ARG A 129 -4.21 -1.34 -8.02
N VAL A 130 -3.22 -2.16 -8.37
CA VAL A 130 -1.86 -2.06 -7.85
C VAL A 130 -0.86 -2.12 -9.00
N ASP A 131 0.12 -1.23 -8.96
CA ASP A 131 1.26 -1.25 -9.87
C ASP A 131 2.53 -1.36 -9.04
N PHE A 132 3.48 -2.17 -9.49
CA PHE A 132 4.73 -2.38 -8.76
C PHE A 132 5.84 -2.87 -9.68
N ALA A 133 7.08 -2.69 -9.22
CA ALA A 133 8.28 -3.03 -9.98
C ALA A 133 9.29 -3.81 -9.12
N TRP A 134 9.98 -4.75 -9.74
CA TRP A 134 10.93 -5.63 -9.05
C TRP A 134 12.08 -6.09 -9.95
N GLN A 135 13.22 -6.37 -9.32
CA GLN A 135 14.33 -7.07 -9.94
C GLN A 135 14.18 -8.57 -9.72
N TRP A 136 14.21 -9.34 -10.80
CA TRP A 136 14.12 -10.81 -10.78
C TRP A 136 15.48 -11.44 -11.11
N THR A 137 16.27 -11.68 -10.07
CA THR A 137 17.64 -12.19 -10.20
C THR A 137 17.68 -13.72 -10.31
N CYS A 138 16.81 -14.42 -9.57
CA CYS A 138 16.83 -15.86 -9.37
C CYS A 138 18.25 -16.39 -9.08
N ALA A 139 18.72 -17.44 -9.76
CA ALA A 139 20.08 -17.98 -9.57
C ALA A 139 21.18 -17.19 -10.33
N GLY A 140 20.85 -15.99 -10.82
CA GLY A 140 21.74 -15.13 -11.60
C GLY A 140 21.62 -15.29 -13.12
N PHE A 141 21.09 -16.43 -13.60
CA PHE A 141 20.88 -16.73 -15.02
C PHE A 141 19.76 -17.77 -15.21
N GLY A 142 19.24 -17.87 -16.44
CA GLY A 142 18.20 -18.84 -16.79
C GLY A 142 16.80 -18.27 -16.65
N THR A 143 15.88 -19.09 -16.16
CA THR A 143 14.47 -18.71 -15.99
C THR A 143 13.90 -19.33 -14.72
N GLU A 144 12.96 -18.64 -14.08
CA GLU A 144 12.23 -19.13 -12.89
C GLU A 144 10.76 -18.72 -13.01
N THR A 145 9.86 -19.54 -12.48
CA THR A 145 8.45 -19.14 -12.35
C THR A 145 8.36 -17.96 -11.39
N CYS A 146 7.60 -16.93 -11.75
CA CYS A 146 7.46 -15.72 -10.96
C CYS A 146 6.04 -15.62 -10.41
N LEU A 147 5.91 -15.76 -9.10
CA LEU A 147 4.71 -15.46 -8.34
C LEU A 147 4.99 -14.25 -7.46
N VAL A 148 4.06 -13.29 -7.43
CA VAL A 148 4.14 -12.14 -6.52
C VAL A 148 2.85 -12.05 -5.72
N ALA A 149 2.99 -12.16 -4.40
CA ALA A 149 1.89 -11.94 -3.46
C ALA A 149 1.93 -10.49 -2.97
N VAL A 150 0.77 -9.84 -3.03
CA VAL A 150 0.55 -8.46 -2.60
C VAL A 150 -0.44 -8.48 -1.45
N PHE A 151 -0.06 -7.90 -0.31
CA PHE A 151 -0.92 -7.74 0.85
C PHE A 151 -0.97 -6.28 1.30
N THR A 152 -2.01 -5.96 2.06
CA THR A 152 -2.17 -4.71 2.79
C THR A 152 -2.58 -5.05 4.21
N GLN A 153 -2.11 -4.28 5.20
CA GLN A 153 -2.45 -4.49 6.60
C GLN A 153 -2.43 -3.17 7.37
N ASP A 154 -3.11 -3.16 8.52
CA ASP A 154 -2.92 -2.14 9.54
C ASP A 154 -1.59 -2.38 10.23
N SER A 155 -0.70 -1.39 10.23
CA SER A 155 0.61 -1.48 10.87
C SER A 155 1.12 -0.11 11.29
N VAL A 156 2.12 -0.14 12.17
CA VAL A 156 2.93 1.00 12.55
C VAL A 156 4.37 0.75 12.07
N PRO A 157 5.13 1.80 11.72
CA PRO A 157 6.51 1.66 11.30
C PRO A 157 7.38 0.79 12.21
N CYS A 158 8.08 -0.16 11.59
CA CYS A 158 8.91 -1.16 12.26
C CYS A 158 8.19 -2.01 13.32
N GLU A 159 6.86 -2.13 13.27
CA GLU A 159 6.13 -3.11 14.06
C GLU A 159 6.15 -4.45 13.33
N LEU A 160 6.51 -5.54 14.03
CA LEU A 160 6.42 -6.86 13.43
C LEU A 160 4.99 -7.10 12.96
N ASP A 161 4.86 -7.51 11.70
CA ASP A 161 3.58 -7.73 11.05
C ASP A 161 2.60 -8.50 11.91
N SER A 162 1.37 -7.98 12.02
CA SER A 162 0.27 -8.72 12.61
C SER A 162 0.05 -9.97 11.75
N LEU A 163 0.24 -11.16 12.30
CA LEU A 163 0.55 -12.38 11.52
C LEU A 163 -0.56 -12.89 10.58
N ASP A 164 -1.70 -12.19 10.48
CA ASP A 164 -2.90 -12.67 9.80
C ASP A 164 -3.48 -11.58 8.86
N TYR A 165 -3.09 -11.61 7.59
CA TYR A 165 -3.63 -10.71 6.57
C TYR A 165 -3.95 -11.44 5.25
N SER A 166 -4.89 -10.87 4.52
CA SER A 166 -5.37 -11.40 3.22
C SER A 166 -4.83 -10.56 2.09
N GLY A 167 -4.55 -11.20 0.96
CA GLY A 167 -4.01 -10.54 -0.21
C GLY A 167 -4.30 -11.33 -1.48
N TRP A 168 -3.59 -10.96 -2.54
CA TRP A 168 -3.69 -11.60 -3.84
C TRP A 168 -2.32 -12.04 -4.32
N ILE A 169 -2.27 -13.23 -4.91
CA ILE A 169 -1.08 -13.73 -5.57
C ILE A 169 -1.29 -13.72 -7.08
N LEU A 170 -0.26 -13.23 -7.78
CA LEU A 170 -0.21 -13.00 -9.21
C LEU A 170 0.81 -13.97 -9.79
N ASP A 171 0.42 -14.76 -10.79
CA ASP A 171 1.32 -15.68 -11.50
C ASP A 171 1.67 -15.11 -12.87
N PHE A 172 2.94 -14.76 -13.08
CA PHE A 172 3.46 -14.22 -14.33
C PHE A 172 4.02 -15.32 -15.26
N GLY A 173 3.92 -16.59 -14.87
CA GLY A 173 4.56 -17.71 -15.54
C GLY A 173 6.08 -17.67 -15.37
N THR A 174 6.80 -18.19 -16.34
CA THR A 174 8.27 -18.26 -16.29
C THR A 174 8.91 -16.99 -16.85
N LEU A 175 9.70 -16.29 -16.03
CA LEU A 175 10.44 -15.08 -16.39
C LEU A 175 11.95 -15.35 -16.51
N SER A 176 12.64 -14.54 -17.32
CA SER A 176 14.10 -14.59 -17.42
C SER A 176 14.78 -13.98 -16.18
N CYS A 177 15.81 -14.66 -15.69
CA CYS A 177 16.69 -14.18 -14.63
C CYS A 177 17.63 -13.09 -15.16
N ASN A 178 17.74 -11.98 -14.43
CA ASN A 178 18.58 -10.83 -14.80
C ASN A 178 18.36 -10.40 -16.26
N PRO A 179 17.16 -9.93 -16.63
CA PRO A 179 16.81 -9.69 -18.02
C PRO A 179 17.53 -8.50 -18.68
N GLY A 180 18.52 -7.89 -18.01
CA GLY A 180 19.18 -6.65 -18.46
C GLY A 180 18.38 -5.38 -18.13
N GLY A 181 17.37 -5.53 -17.27
CA GLY A 181 16.46 -4.51 -16.76
C GLY A 181 15.68 -5.07 -15.58
N TYR A 182 14.55 -4.45 -15.25
CA TYR A 182 13.66 -4.89 -14.17
C TYR A 182 12.24 -5.11 -14.72
N TYR A 183 11.44 -5.91 -14.00
CA TYR A 183 10.05 -6.13 -14.38
C TYR A 183 9.13 -5.14 -13.68
N TYR A 184 8.04 -4.78 -14.34
CA TYR A 184 6.93 -4.08 -13.72
C TYR A 184 5.60 -4.61 -14.26
N THR A 185 4.53 -4.33 -13.52
CA THR A 185 3.18 -4.72 -13.91
C THR A 185 2.20 -3.61 -13.57
N ASN A 186 1.09 -3.57 -14.28
CA ASN A 186 -0.11 -2.86 -13.85
C ASN A 186 -1.26 -3.85 -13.70
N VAL A 187 -1.75 -4.04 -12.47
CA VAL A 187 -2.79 -5.03 -12.18
C VAL A 187 -4.06 -4.34 -11.75
N SER A 188 -5.11 -4.48 -12.55
CA SER A 188 -6.44 -3.97 -12.23
C SER A 188 -7.38 -5.15 -11.97
N LEU A 189 -8.02 -5.11 -10.80
CA LEU A 189 -9.06 -6.04 -10.37
C LEU A 189 -10.35 -5.25 -10.11
N SER A 190 -11.40 -5.89 -9.58
CA SER A 190 -12.59 -5.15 -9.16
C SER A 190 -12.26 -4.17 -8.02
N THR A 191 -13.01 -3.08 -7.87
CA THR A 191 -12.93 -2.28 -6.65
C THR A 191 -13.18 -3.15 -5.42
N GLY A 192 -12.47 -2.87 -4.32
CA GLY A 192 -12.58 -3.62 -3.06
C GLY A 192 -11.74 -4.88 -3.01
N THR A 193 -10.89 -5.11 -4.03
CA THR A 193 -10.12 -6.35 -4.11
C THR A 193 -8.99 -6.40 -3.09
N TRP A 194 -8.31 -5.28 -2.86
CA TRP A 194 -7.38 -5.13 -1.75
C TRP A 194 -7.98 -4.19 -0.70
N PRO A 195 -8.02 -4.57 0.58
CA PRO A 195 -8.50 -3.67 1.62
C PRO A 195 -7.53 -2.49 1.75
N ILE A 196 -8.08 -1.29 1.96
CA ILE A 196 -7.28 -0.15 2.40
C ILE A 196 -7.11 -0.28 3.91
N PRO A 197 -5.89 -0.05 4.46
CA PRO A 197 -5.71 -0.02 5.90
C PRO A 197 -6.68 0.93 6.62
N THR A 198 -7.09 0.57 7.83
CA THR A 198 -8.00 1.34 8.68
C THR A 198 -7.49 2.75 8.86
N GLY A 199 -8.30 3.74 8.48
CA GLY A 199 -7.92 5.16 8.56
C GLY A 199 -6.96 5.62 7.45
N GLY A 200 -6.66 4.78 6.46
CA GLY A 200 -5.81 5.12 5.32
C GLY A 200 -4.32 4.97 5.57
N THR A 201 -3.90 4.54 6.77
CA THR A 201 -2.49 4.34 7.14
C THR A 201 -2.24 2.89 7.53
N GLY A 202 -1.21 2.29 6.97
CA GLY A 202 -0.78 0.93 7.27
C GLY A 202 0.40 0.53 6.38
N SER A 203 0.57 -0.76 6.08
CA SER A 203 1.62 -1.23 5.19
C SER A 203 1.10 -1.98 4.00
N HIS A 204 1.95 -2.00 2.98
CA HIS A 204 1.86 -2.95 1.89
C HIS A 204 3.03 -3.90 1.94
N ILE A 205 2.77 -5.11 1.44
CA ILE A 205 3.71 -6.22 1.50
C ILE A 205 3.84 -6.82 0.12
N LEU A 206 5.08 -7.03 -0.30
CA LEU A 206 5.42 -7.76 -1.52
C LEU A 206 6.23 -9.00 -1.14
N LEU A 207 5.69 -10.17 -1.49
CA LEU A 207 6.36 -11.46 -1.29
C LEU A 207 6.55 -12.17 -2.63
N TYR A 208 7.80 -12.52 -2.91
CA TYR A 208 8.24 -13.13 -4.16
C TYR A 208 8.42 -14.65 -3.99
N ALA A 209 7.72 -15.42 -4.82
CA ALA A 209 7.72 -16.88 -4.76
C ALA A 209 7.98 -17.51 -6.14
N GLN A 210 8.56 -18.71 -6.15
CA GLN A 210 8.80 -19.49 -7.37
C GLN A 210 7.79 -20.62 -7.59
N SER A 211 7.10 -21.04 -6.53
CA SER A 211 6.08 -22.09 -6.61
C SER A 211 5.21 -22.09 -5.37
N ALA A 212 4.21 -22.97 -5.35
CA ALA A 212 3.45 -23.30 -4.16
C ALA A 212 3.46 -24.82 -3.94
N THR A 213 3.50 -25.24 -2.68
CA THR A 213 3.36 -26.65 -2.29
C THR A 213 1.94 -27.15 -2.57
N THR A 214 1.73 -28.46 -2.48
CA THR A 214 0.39 -29.06 -2.55
C THR A 214 -0.56 -28.55 -1.46
N SER A 215 -0.03 -28.01 -0.35
CA SER A 215 -0.79 -27.40 0.74
C SER A 215 -1.10 -25.91 0.53
N GLY A 216 -0.73 -25.36 -0.63
CA GLY A 216 -0.86 -23.93 -0.94
C GLY A 216 0.24 -23.05 -0.36
N ALA A 217 1.09 -23.55 0.55
CA ALA A 217 2.22 -22.77 1.09
C ALA A 217 3.18 -22.33 -0.01
N LEU A 218 3.54 -21.06 -0.04
CA LEU A 218 4.46 -20.50 -1.02
C LEU A 218 5.89 -20.96 -0.76
N VAL A 219 6.64 -21.18 -1.83
CA VAL A 219 8.07 -21.41 -1.82
C VAL A 219 8.73 -20.15 -2.38
N LEU A 220 9.53 -19.47 -1.57
CA LEU A 220 10.17 -18.21 -1.94
C LEU A 220 10.98 -18.33 -3.23
N ALA A 221 11.05 -17.21 -3.95
CA ALA A 221 11.88 -17.08 -5.14
C ALA A 221 13.35 -17.34 -4.79
N THR A 222 14.17 -17.75 -5.77
CA THR A 222 15.61 -17.96 -5.48
C THR A 222 16.29 -16.65 -5.11
N CYS A 223 15.94 -15.55 -5.77
CA CYS A 223 16.38 -14.20 -5.42
C CYS A 223 15.54 -13.17 -6.18
N ALA A 224 14.94 -12.24 -5.45
CA ALA A 224 14.25 -11.08 -6.00
C ALA A 224 14.46 -9.89 -5.07
N GLN A 225 14.09 -8.69 -5.51
CA GLN A 225 13.95 -7.52 -4.64
C GLN A 225 12.98 -6.53 -5.30
N THR A 226 12.29 -5.73 -4.49
CA THR A 226 11.57 -4.56 -5.00
C THR A 226 12.54 -3.58 -5.64
N MET A 227 12.13 -2.97 -6.75
CA MET A 227 12.76 -1.71 -7.15
C MET A 227 12.38 -0.62 -6.14
N LEU A 228 13.14 0.46 -6.10
CA LEU A 228 12.99 1.51 -5.11
C LEU A 228 12.69 2.88 -5.72
N TRP A 229 11.72 3.55 -5.13
CA TRP A 229 11.30 4.92 -5.43
C TRP A 229 10.76 5.59 -4.17
N GLY A 230 10.09 6.73 -4.26
CA GLY A 230 9.59 7.46 -3.10
C GLY A 230 8.46 8.42 -3.45
N THR A 231 7.61 8.71 -2.46
CA THR A 231 6.48 9.63 -2.60
C THR A 231 6.88 11.10 -2.67
N GLU A 232 8.03 11.49 -2.10
CA GLU A 232 8.43 12.90 -1.95
C GLU A 232 9.50 13.31 -2.97
N TYR A 233 9.08 13.97 -4.05
CA TYR A 233 10.02 14.57 -5.04
C TYR A 233 9.58 15.94 -5.61
N GLY A 234 8.54 16.56 -5.03
CA GLY A 234 8.11 17.92 -5.39
C GLY A 234 7.33 18.08 -6.71
N GLY A 235 6.63 17.03 -7.18
CA GLY A 235 5.71 17.09 -8.32
C GLY A 235 4.24 17.19 -7.87
N ASP A 236 3.39 17.84 -8.67
CA ASP A 236 1.98 18.11 -8.35
C ASP A 236 1.10 16.85 -8.25
N ASN A 237 1.61 15.70 -8.69
CA ASN A 237 0.86 14.45 -8.80
C ASN A 237 1.26 13.39 -7.75
N GLN A 238 1.98 13.77 -6.70
CA GLN A 238 2.33 12.87 -5.59
C GLN A 238 1.11 12.60 -4.71
N LYS A 239 0.79 11.31 -4.52
CA LYS A 239 -0.38 10.87 -3.77
C LYS A 239 0.04 10.05 -2.56
N GLY A 240 -0.53 10.39 -1.41
CA GLY A 240 -0.17 9.75 -0.14
C GLY A 240 1.25 10.08 0.32
N THR A 241 1.67 9.43 1.39
CA THR A 241 3.01 9.54 1.97
C THR A 241 3.53 8.17 2.37
N GLN A 242 4.85 8.01 2.41
CA GLN A 242 5.49 6.84 2.99
C GLN A 242 6.32 7.24 4.21
N VAL A 243 6.59 6.28 5.07
CA VAL A 243 7.53 6.49 6.18
C VAL A 243 8.97 6.25 5.74
N THR A 244 9.93 6.59 6.60
CA THR A 244 11.35 6.39 6.28
C THR A 244 11.81 4.95 6.49
N GLU A 245 11.04 4.16 7.21
CA GLU A 245 11.38 2.81 7.62
C GLU A 245 10.72 1.74 6.72
N GLN A 246 11.44 0.65 6.48
CA GLN A 246 10.95 -0.50 5.72
C GLN A 246 11.61 -1.79 6.24
N PHE A 247 10.85 -2.88 6.24
CA PHE A 247 11.38 -4.21 6.51
C PHE A 247 11.85 -4.90 5.23
N ASP A 248 13.02 -5.52 5.32
CA ASP A 248 13.58 -6.36 4.28
C ASP A 248 14.04 -7.70 4.84
N ASP A 249 13.53 -8.80 4.28
CA ASP A 249 13.95 -10.17 4.60
C ASP A 249 15.33 -10.47 3.97
N ASP A 250 16.40 -9.97 4.59
CA ASP A 250 17.77 -10.00 4.05
C ASP A 250 18.87 -10.44 5.04
N LEU A 251 18.61 -10.51 6.35
CA LEU A 251 19.57 -11.07 7.30
C LEU A 251 19.54 -12.59 7.24
N THR A 252 18.35 -13.18 7.24
CA THR A 252 18.11 -14.59 6.97
C THR A 252 16.89 -14.70 6.08
N VAL A 253 17.12 -14.81 4.78
CA VAL A 253 16.09 -14.95 3.76
C VAL A 253 15.22 -16.19 4.05
N ASP A 254 14.14 -16.01 4.80
CA ASP A 254 13.28 -17.09 5.26
C ASP A 254 11.79 -16.78 5.18
N GLY A 255 11.43 -15.60 4.70
CA GLY A 255 10.05 -15.17 4.57
C GLY A 255 9.45 -14.73 5.89
N ASN A 256 10.24 -14.30 6.87
CA ASN A 256 9.79 -13.61 8.07
C ASN A 256 10.64 -12.38 8.35
N HIS A 257 10.01 -11.34 8.90
CA HIS A 257 10.73 -10.19 9.42
C HIS A 257 11.10 -10.37 10.89
N THR A 258 12.27 -9.85 11.23
CA THR A 258 12.73 -9.61 12.58
C THR A 258 12.92 -8.11 12.79
N THR A 259 12.92 -7.64 14.03
CA THR A 259 13.17 -6.20 14.32
C THR A 259 14.55 -5.72 13.86
N SER A 260 15.49 -6.63 13.59
CA SER A 260 16.81 -6.31 13.06
C SER A 260 16.82 -6.08 11.54
N GLU A 261 15.71 -6.36 10.88
CA GLU A 261 15.49 -6.17 9.45
C GLU A 261 14.68 -4.91 9.14
N CYS A 262 14.43 -4.05 10.13
CA CYS A 262 13.87 -2.73 9.88
C CYS A 262 15.00 -1.74 9.59
N TYR A 263 14.96 -1.12 8.42
CA TYR A 263 15.98 -0.20 7.93
C TYR A 263 15.39 1.17 7.66
N THR A 264 16.20 2.21 7.84
CA THR A 264 15.87 3.53 7.29
C THR A 264 16.29 3.59 5.82
N TYR A 265 15.40 4.14 5.00
CA TYR A 265 15.56 4.35 3.58
C TYR A 265 15.79 5.84 3.23
N SER A 266 16.18 6.64 4.21
CA SER A 266 16.66 8.01 4.00
C SER A 266 18.12 8.00 3.54
N PHE A 267 18.32 7.87 2.22
CA PHE A 267 19.65 7.81 1.61
C PHE A 267 20.17 9.18 1.16
N GLY A 268 19.37 10.25 1.30
CA GLY A 268 19.70 11.57 0.77
C GLY A 268 19.76 11.59 -0.76
N LEU A 269 18.98 10.72 -1.40
CA LEU A 269 18.82 10.63 -2.85
C LEU A 269 17.57 11.40 -3.29
N CYS A 270 17.13 11.20 -4.51
CA CYS A 270 15.87 11.75 -4.99
C CYS A 270 15.12 10.61 -5.69
N PRO A 271 13.85 10.33 -5.33
CA PRO A 271 13.15 10.83 -4.13
C PRO A 271 13.85 10.40 -2.82
N ASP A 272 13.50 11.04 -1.69
CA ASP A 272 13.95 10.62 -0.35
C ASP A 272 12.82 10.89 0.67
N PRO A 273 12.41 9.89 1.49
CA PRO A 273 12.97 8.54 1.56
C PRO A 273 12.69 7.71 0.30
N LEU A 274 13.50 6.68 0.09
CA LEU A 274 13.17 5.60 -0.81
C LEU A 274 12.24 4.58 -0.12
N GLY A 275 11.62 3.69 -0.88
CA GLY A 275 10.72 2.64 -0.44
C GLY A 275 10.39 1.69 -1.58
N ALA A 276 9.76 0.57 -1.25
CA ALA A 276 9.31 -0.43 -2.20
C ALA A 276 8.42 0.20 -3.28
N MET A 277 8.78 -0.03 -4.55
CA MET A 277 8.06 0.55 -5.67
C MET A 277 6.66 -0.03 -5.82
N VAL A 278 5.68 0.70 -5.32
CA VAL A 278 4.26 0.37 -5.38
C VAL A 278 3.44 1.64 -5.60
N GLN A 279 2.35 1.51 -6.34
CA GLN A 279 1.28 2.49 -6.36
C GLN A 279 -0.07 1.78 -6.23
N PHE A 280 -0.99 2.43 -5.53
CA PHE A 280 -2.35 1.96 -5.38
C PHE A 280 -3.33 2.95 -5.98
N TRP A 281 -4.39 2.40 -6.56
CA TRP A 281 -5.53 3.17 -7.03
C TRP A 281 -6.79 2.68 -6.36
N GLY A 282 -7.65 3.62 -6.00
CA GLY A 282 -8.94 3.36 -5.41
C GLY A 282 -9.97 4.34 -5.94
N GLU A 283 -11.08 4.45 -5.24
CA GLU A 283 -12.08 5.46 -5.54
C GLU A 283 -11.73 6.74 -4.77
N ALA A 284 -11.92 7.89 -5.43
CA ALA A 284 -11.94 9.15 -4.71
C ALA A 284 -13.11 9.05 -3.73
N GLY A 285 -12.82 9.25 -2.45
CA GLY A 285 -13.83 9.56 -1.47
C GLY A 285 -14.64 10.71 -2.02
N THR A 286 -15.96 10.54 -2.07
CA THR A 286 -16.83 11.71 -2.11
C THR A 286 -16.37 12.58 -0.96
N ASP A 287 -16.01 13.84 -1.22
CA ASP A 287 -15.61 14.78 -0.17
C ASP A 287 -16.61 14.60 0.98
N PRO A 288 -16.19 14.39 2.24
CA PRO A 288 -17.16 14.33 3.33
C PRO A 288 -18.13 15.53 3.28
N CYS A 289 -17.67 16.66 2.76
CA CYS A 289 -18.48 17.84 2.48
C CYS A 289 -19.47 17.68 1.32
N ASP A 290 -19.23 16.80 0.34
CA ASP A 290 -20.26 16.35 -0.62
C ASP A 290 -21.39 15.60 0.08
N TYR A 291 -21.06 14.73 1.03
CA TYR A 291 -22.09 14.05 1.86
C TYR A 291 -22.79 15.04 2.80
N ALA A 292 -22.08 16.06 3.30
CA ALA A 292 -22.67 17.16 4.07
C ALA A 292 -23.59 18.07 3.22
N ASN A 293 -23.37 18.17 1.91
CA ASN A 293 -24.24 18.81 0.92
C ASN A 293 -25.40 17.87 0.55
N TYR A 294 -26.12 17.42 1.58
CA TYR A 294 -27.11 16.36 1.52
C TYR A 294 -28.27 16.65 0.56
N ASN A 295 -28.60 17.92 0.33
CA ASN A 295 -29.65 18.30 -0.61
C ASN A 295 -29.14 18.53 -2.05
N GLY A 296 -27.82 18.48 -2.27
CA GLY A 296 -27.16 18.62 -3.56
C GLY A 296 -27.16 20.03 -4.14
N ASP A 297 -27.39 21.08 -3.36
CA ASP A 297 -27.47 22.47 -3.84
C ASP A 297 -26.12 23.21 -3.89
N SER A 298 -25.04 22.50 -3.57
CA SER A 298 -23.65 23.00 -3.54
C SER A 298 -23.37 24.02 -2.44
N THR A 299 -24.27 24.16 -1.45
CA THR A 299 -24.09 25.03 -0.29
C THR A 299 -24.38 24.29 1.00
N ILE A 300 -23.36 23.94 1.77
CA ILE A 300 -23.54 23.22 3.04
C ILE A 300 -24.09 24.17 4.09
N ASN A 301 -25.36 23.98 4.46
CA ASN A 301 -26.06 24.83 5.41
C ASN A 301 -27.11 24.03 6.21
N THR A 302 -27.96 24.71 6.98
CA THR A 302 -28.99 24.04 7.79
C THR A 302 -30.02 23.26 6.96
N GLN A 303 -30.19 23.58 5.68
CA GLN A 303 -31.08 22.83 4.78
C GLN A 303 -30.61 21.40 4.55
N ASP A 304 -29.30 21.17 4.44
CA ASP A 304 -28.74 19.81 4.34
C ASP A 304 -28.97 19.02 5.62
N PHE A 305 -28.76 19.66 6.77
CA PHE A 305 -29.03 19.03 8.06
C PHE A 305 -30.50 18.62 8.21
N LEU A 306 -31.42 19.46 7.75
CA LEU A 306 -32.86 19.14 7.76
C LEU A 306 -33.20 18.05 6.74
N ALA A 307 -32.57 18.03 5.57
CA ALA A 307 -32.74 16.99 4.56
C ALA A 307 -32.24 15.62 5.07
N PHE A 308 -31.08 15.58 5.71
CA PHE A 308 -30.57 14.40 6.40
C PHE A 308 -31.51 13.95 7.51
N LEU A 309 -31.95 14.87 8.38
CA LEU A 309 -32.83 14.54 9.51
C LEU A 309 -34.16 13.92 9.04
N ASN A 310 -34.73 14.39 7.92
CA ASN A 310 -35.92 13.78 7.33
C ASN A 310 -35.66 12.34 6.86
N SER A 311 -34.56 12.13 6.14
CA SER A 311 -34.16 10.82 5.62
C SER A 311 -33.84 9.83 6.75
N TRP A 312 -33.15 10.30 7.80
CA TRP A 312 -32.87 9.54 9.01
C TRP A 312 -34.15 9.14 9.77
N ASN A 313 -35.09 10.07 9.95
CA ASN A 313 -36.39 9.77 10.59
C ASN A 313 -37.24 8.76 9.78
N ASN A 314 -37.08 8.75 8.45
CA ASN A 314 -37.75 7.82 7.56
C ASN A 314 -37.01 6.46 7.45
N GLY A 315 -35.81 6.33 8.01
CA GLY A 315 -34.97 5.14 7.88
C GLY A 315 -34.49 4.90 6.45
N GLU A 316 -34.29 5.96 5.67
CA GLU A 316 -33.84 5.85 4.28
C GLU A 316 -32.37 5.43 4.19
N ALA A 317 -32.05 4.52 3.27
CA ALA A 317 -30.70 3.95 3.16
C ALA A 317 -29.60 5.01 2.93
N MET A 318 -29.93 6.13 2.31
CA MET A 318 -29.00 7.25 2.11
C MET A 318 -28.68 8.03 3.39
N ALA A 319 -29.33 7.74 4.52
CA ALA A 319 -28.99 8.29 5.83
C ALA A 319 -28.02 7.38 6.61
N ASN A 320 -27.59 6.24 6.05
CA ASN A 320 -26.61 5.31 6.63
C ASN A 320 -25.17 5.84 6.46
N CYS A 321 -24.86 6.92 7.18
CA CYS A 321 -23.58 7.63 7.12
C CYS A 321 -22.37 6.75 7.49
N ASN A 322 -22.52 5.83 8.45
CA ASN A 322 -21.41 5.00 8.92
C ASN A 322 -21.24 3.68 8.16
N GLY A 323 -22.12 3.40 7.18
CA GLY A 323 -22.04 2.22 6.33
C GLY A 323 -22.44 0.90 7.00
N ASP A 324 -22.98 0.90 8.24
CA ASP A 324 -23.22 -0.33 9.01
C ASP A 324 -24.49 -1.12 8.61
N SER A 325 -25.15 -0.68 7.54
CA SER A 325 -26.40 -1.21 6.98
C SER A 325 -27.64 -1.00 7.87
N THR A 326 -27.53 -0.20 8.94
CA THR A 326 -28.62 0.09 9.88
C THR A 326 -28.69 1.58 10.19
N VAL A 327 -29.69 2.29 9.66
CA VAL A 327 -29.90 3.71 10.00
C VAL A 327 -30.30 3.87 11.48
N ASN A 328 -29.39 4.40 12.29
CA ASN A 328 -29.55 4.57 13.73
C ASN A 328 -28.85 5.84 14.25
N THR A 329 -28.81 6.05 15.57
CA THR A 329 -28.21 7.26 16.16
C THR A 329 -26.74 7.45 15.82
N GLN A 330 -26.00 6.38 15.51
CA GLN A 330 -24.60 6.45 15.09
C GLN A 330 -24.46 7.20 13.76
N ASP A 331 -25.39 7.03 12.82
CA ASP A 331 -25.40 7.77 11.57
C ASP A 331 -25.66 9.26 11.76
N PHE A 332 -26.55 9.59 12.71
CA PHE A 332 -26.80 10.98 13.05
C PHE A 332 -25.55 11.66 13.59
N LEU A 333 -24.78 10.97 14.46
CA LEU A 333 -23.52 11.49 14.98
C LEU A 333 -22.45 11.58 13.89
N CYS A 334 -22.37 10.58 13.01
CA CYS A 334 -21.50 10.58 11.84
C CYS A 334 -21.77 11.82 10.96
N PHE A 335 -23.03 12.03 10.55
CA PHE A 335 -23.41 13.16 9.71
C PHE A 335 -23.21 14.50 10.44
N LEU A 336 -23.56 14.61 11.72
CA LEU A 336 -23.38 15.85 12.49
C LEU A 336 -21.91 16.25 12.58
N ASN A 337 -20.99 15.28 12.71
CA ASN A 337 -19.56 15.55 12.73
C ASN A 337 -19.07 16.05 11.37
N ILE A 338 -19.49 15.38 10.29
CA ILE A 338 -19.16 15.74 8.91
C ILE A 338 -19.70 17.16 8.58
N TRP A 339 -20.98 17.41 8.82
CA TRP A 339 -21.62 18.71 8.58
C TRP A 339 -21.00 19.85 9.40
N ASN A 340 -20.59 19.59 10.65
CA ASN A 340 -19.89 20.59 11.46
C ASN A 340 -18.50 20.93 10.95
N ALA A 341 -17.82 19.98 10.30
CA ALA A 341 -16.49 20.20 9.72
C ALA A 341 -16.55 21.02 8.42
N CYS A 342 -17.68 20.97 7.71
CA CYS A 342 -17.81 21.49 6.35
C CYS A 342 -18.62 22.80 6.21
N ARG A 343 -19.26 23.30 7.28
CA ARG A 343 -20.14 24.48 7.26
C ARG A 343 -19.48 25.79 7.70
#